data_AF-A0A9E7TKR9-F1
#
_entry.id   AF-A0A9E7TKR9-F1
#
_cell.length_a   1.000
_cell.length_b   1.000
_cell.length_c   1.000
_cell.angle_alpha   90.00
_cell.angle_beta   90.00
_cell.angle_gamma   90.00
#
_symmetry.space_group_name_H-M   'P 1'
#
loop_
_entity.id
_entity.type
_entity.pdbx_description
1 polymer ?
#
loop_
_entity_poly.entity_id
_entity_poly.type
_entity_poly.pdbx_seq_one_letter_code
_entity_poly.pdbx_strand_id
1 'polypeptide(L)'
;MDKNRFYFKAFGILSLVIVMSVFAGGCTAQNAEDAITFKEAEDLIDQGSEKIFSINWNSENPVNIRSKLSSAEVDFKIVFDSLSLLNPENFEETKDIYAMRAISCANLELISSLMDLSNVIEHYNNADYYASTYEKYNWEMEIKTADSALASARNKLNSAITRLNGINMNEVPFDMQGEITGMKVQYSGLNRLMGNLATEFSEALD
;
A
#
# COMPACT_ATOMS: atom_id res chain seq x y z
N MET A 1 -7.00 -34.29 -14.02
CA MET A 1 -6.91 -32.88 -14.48
C MET A 1 -5.95 -32.87 -15.65
N ASP A 2 -6.43 -32.63 -16.86
CA ASP A 2 -5.61 -32.66 -18.08
C ASP A 2 -4.48 -31.64 -18.00
N LYS A 3 -3.25 -32.04 -18.34
CA LYS A 3 -2.07 -31.15 -18.38
C LYS A 3 -2.38 -29.85 -19.15
N ASN A 4 -3.17 -29.94 -20.23
CA ASN A 4 -3.60 -28.78 -21.03
C ASN A 4 -4.49 -27.75 -20.30
N ARG A 5 -5.23 -28.15 -19.26
CA ARG A 5 -6.01 -27.21 -18.42
C ARG A 5 -5.16 -26.52 -17.35
N PHE A 6 -4.08 -27.17 -16.90
CA PHE A 6 -3.11 -26.57 -15.97
C PHE A 6 -2.36 -25.41 -16.64
N TYR A 7 -1.97 -25.55 -17.91
CA TYR A 7 -1.19 -24.54 -18.64
C TYR A 7 -1.95 -23.25 -18.98
N PHE A 8 -3.27 -23.32 -19.17
CA PHE A 8 -4.07 -22.12 -19.52
C PHE A 8 -4.37 -21.22 -18.33
N LYS A 9 -4.42 -21.79 -17.11
CA LYS A 9 -4.70 -21.05 -15.86
C LYS A 9 -3.45 -20.34 -15.30
N ALA A 10 -2.25 -20.91 -15.51
CA ALA A 10 -1.00 -20.34 -14.99
C ALA A 10 -0.51 -19.09 -15.77
N PHE A 11 -0.78 -19.00 -17.07
CA PHE A 11 -0.22 -17.94 -17.94
C PHE A 11 -1.04 -16.63 -17.98
N GLY A 12 -2.22 -16.57 -17.35
CA GLY A 12 -3.20 -15.49 -17.58
C GLY A 12 -3.28 -14.38 -16.53
N ILE A 13 -2.62 -14.50 -15.37
CA ILE A 13 -3.08 -13.84 -14.12
C ILE A 13 -2.42 -12.47 -13.83
N LEU A 14 -1.48 -11.97 -14.63
CA LEU A 14 -0.88 -10.65 -14.33
C LEU A 14 -0.58 -9.81 -15.56
N SER A 15 -1.62 -9.15 -16.09
CA SER A 15 -1.46 -8.00 -16.98
C SER A 15 -2.07 -6.77 -16.32
N LEU A 16 -1.32 -6.10 -15.43
CA LEU A 16 -1.83 -4.88 -14.80
C LEU A 16 -0.82 -3.73 -14.85
N VAL A 17 -0.94 -2.92 -15.89
CA VAL A 17 -0.16 -1.67 -16.04
C VAL A 17 -0.64 -0.65 -15.01
N ILE A 18 0.16 -0.38 -13.98
CA ILE A 18 0.02 0.83 -13.14
C ILE A 18 1.21 1.73 -13.45
N VAL A 19 0.96 2.74 -14.28
CA VAL A 19 1.88 3.85 -14.53
C VAL A 19 1.31 5.07 -13.81
N MET A 20 1.97 5.52 -12.74
CA MET A 20 1.88 6.90 -12.26
C MET A 20 3.27 7.39 -11.81
N SER A 21 3.98 7.98 -12.76
CA SER A 21 5.04 8.99 -12.60
C SER A 21 4.42 10.33 -12.16
N VAL A 22 5.01 11.28 -11.43
CA VAL A 22 6.33 11.58 -10.81
C VAL A 22 6.03 12.78 -9.89
N PHE A 23 6.64 12.89 -8.70
CA PHE A 23 7.07 14.19 -8.17
C PHE A 23 8.37 14.01 -7.41
N ALA A 24 9.45 14.52 -8.01
CA ALA A 24 10.79 14.54 -7.43
C ALA A 24 10.95 15.79 -6.55
N GLY A 25 11.55 15.63 -5.37
CA GLY A 25 11.95 16.76 -4.53
C GLY A 25 12.76 16.38 -3.28
N GLY A 26 14.09 16.36 -3.43
CA GLY A 26 15.05 16.81 -2.41
C GLY A 26 15.18 16.04 -1.09
N CYS A 27 16.31 15.33 -0.93
CA CYS A 27 16.79 14.87 0.37
C CYS A 27 17.31 16.04 1.22
N THR A 28 16.81 16.19 2.44
CA THR A 28 17.60 16.74 3.56
C THR A 28 17.42 15.88 4.80
N ALA A 29 18.55 15.49 5.37
CA ALA A 29 18.61 14.86 6.69
C ALA A 29 18.50 15.95 7.75
N GLN A 30 17.72 15.69 8.80
CA GLN A 30 17.80 16.51 10.01
C GLN A 30 17.96 15.64 11.24
N ASN A 31 18.94 16.05 12.05
CA ASN A 31 19.37 15.45 13.28
C ASN A 31 18.38 15.77 14.42
N ALA A 32 18.50 14.94 15.46
CA ALA A 32 17.73 14.86 16.70
C ALA A 32 17.29 16.17 17.39
N GLU A 33 16.16 16.02 18.10
CA GLU A 33 15.62 16.75 19.27
C GLU A 33 14.60 17.88 19.10
N ASP A 34 14.32 18.40 17.90
CA ASP A 34 13.25 19.39 17.72
C ASP A 34 11.96 18.75 17.18
N ALA A 35 10.81 19.18 17.72
CA ALA A 35 9.51 18.81 17.19
C ALA A 35 9.44 19.19 15.70
N ILE A 36 8.96 18.27 14.85
CA ILE A 36 8.91 18.52 13.41
C ILE A 36 8.03 19.74 13.11
N THR A 37 8.48 20.57 12.20
CA THR A 37 7.67 21.66 11.62
C THR A 37 6.58 21.09 10.71
N PHE A 38 5.53 21.86 10.43
CA PHE A 38 4.49 21.45 9.46
C PHE A 38 5.07 21.20 8.07
N LYS A 39 6.05 22.01 7.63
CA LYS A 39 6.71 21.81 6.34
C LYS A 39 7.44 20.47 6.27
N GLU A 40 8.15 20.09 7.35
CA GLU A 40 8.82 18.79 7.44
C GLU A 40 7.80 17.64 7.49
N ALA A 41 6.66 17.83 8.15
CA ALA A 41 5.59 16.85 8.17
C ALA A 41 5.00 16.61 6.77
N GLU A 42 4.72 17.67 6.01
CA GLU A 42 4.31 17.58 4.61
C GLU A 42 5.35 16.86 3.75
N ASP A 43 6.63 17.26 3.87
CA ASP A 43 7.70 16.67 3.07
C ASP A 43 7.85 15.17 3.35
N LEU A 44 7.68 14.74 4.61
CA LEU A 44 7.68 13.32 4.97
C LEU A 44 6.44 12.58 4.43
N ILE A 45 5.26 13.20 4.45
CA ILE A 45 4.04 12.63 3.84
C ILE A 45 4.24 12.43 2.33
N ASP A 46 4.79 13.43 1.64
CA ASP A 46 5.06 13.38 0.21
C ASP A 46 6.11 12.31 -0.11
N GLN A 47 7.22 12.25 0.64
CA GLN A 47 8.26 11.23 0.48
C GLN A 47 7.72 9.81 0.74
N GLY A 48 6.93 9.63 1.80
CA GLY A 48 6.31 8.35 2.12
C GLY A 48 5.36 7.91 0.99
N SER A 49 4.59 8.85 0.45
CA SER A 49 3.67 8.60 -0.67
C SER A 49 4.44 8.26 -1.95
N GLU A 50 5.51 8.98 -2.28
CA GLU A 50 6.36 8.69 -3.44
C GLU A 50 6.97 7.28 -3.35
N LYS A 51 7.44 6.87 -2.15
CA LYS A 51 7.97 5.52 -1.92
C LYS A 51 6.92 4.43 -2.16
N ILE A 52 5.65 4.66 -1.79
CA ILE A 52 4.55 3.72 -2.07
C ILE A 52 4.21 3.69 -3.57
N PHE A 53 3.98 4.85 -4.18
CA PHE A 53 3.44 4.94 -5.54
C PHE A 53 4.50 4.75 -6.64
N SER A 54 5.78 4.80 -6.30
CA SER A 54 6.89 4.43 -7.20
C SER A 54 7.16 2.92 -7.26
N ILE A 55 6.44 2.09 -6.48
CA ILE A 55 6.58 0.63 -6.53
C ILE A 55 6.05 0.12 -7.88
N ASN A 56 6.91 -0.57 -8.62
CA ASN A 56 6.49 -1.29 -9.81
C ASN A 56 6.13 -2.73 -9.45
N TRP A 57 4.85 -2.92 -9.11
CA TRP A 57 4.29 -4.21 -8.68
C TRP A 57 4.44 -5.35 -9.69
N ASN A 58 4.74 -5.07 -10.97
CA ASN A 58 4.88 -6.11 -12.00
C ASN A 58 6.30 -6.64 -12.17
N SER A 59 7.32 -5.88 -11.75
CA SER A 59 8.72 -6.21 -12.08
C SER A 59 9.67 -6.08 -10.90
N GLU A 60 9.26 -5.42 -9.83
CA GLU A 60 10.11 -5.22 -8.67
C GLU A 60 10.16 -6.47 -7.80
N ASN A 61 11.35 -6.81 -7.31
CA ASN A 61 11.52 -7.94 -6.40
C ASN A 61 10.77 -7.69 -5.07
N PRO A 62 10.05 -8.68 -4.51
CA PRO A 62 9.31 -8.50 -3.25
C PRO A 62 10.15 -7.94 -2.08
N VAL A 63 11.44 -8.26 -2.00
CA VAL A 63 12.33 -7.69 -0.98
C VAL A 63 12.51 -6.18 -1.15
N ASN A 64 12.65 -5.69 -2.38
CA ASN A 64 12.76 -4.26 -2.66
C ASN A 64 11.44 -3.54 -2.40
N ILE A 65 10.31 -4.15 -2.78
CA ILE A 65 8.96 -3.66 -2.45
C ILE A 65 8.85 -3.47 -0.94
N ARG A 66 9.14 -4.52 -0.15
CA ARG A 66 9.09 -4.45 1.31
C ARG A 66 10.03 -3.40 1.89
N SER A 67 11.23 -3.23 1.32
CA SER A 67 12.16 -2.19 1.76
C SER A 67 11.61 -0.78 1.53
N LYS A 68 10.98 -0.52 0.39
CA LYS A 68 10.33 0.79 0.11
C LYS A 68 9.15 1.01 1.05
N LEU A 69 8.32 0.00 1.26
CA LEU A 69 7.18 0.05 2.18
C LEU A 69 7.61 0.31 3.62
N SER A 70 8.63 -0.39 4.13
CA SER A 70 9.20 -0.13 5.46
C SER A 70 9.80 1.27 5.57
N SER A 71 10.45 1.77 4.51
CA SER A 71 10.96 3.14 4.52
C SER A 71 9.82 4.17 4.56
N ALA A 72 8.73 3.95 3.81
CA ALA A 72 7.55 4.82 3.84
C ALA A 72 6.86 4.76 5.22
N GLU A 73 6.81 3.58 5.84
CA GLU A 73 6.25 3.39 7.17
C GLU A 73 6.95 4.27 8.21
N VAL A 74 8.28 4.34 8.14
CA VAL A 74 9.08 5.20 9.02
C VAL A 74 8.70 6.67 8.84
N ASP A 75 8.57 7.17 7.61
CA ASP A 75 8.22 8.57 7.37
C ASP A 75 6.84 8.92 7.96
N PHE A 76 5.81 8.14 7.64
CA PHE A 76 4.45 8.38 8.16
C PHE A 76 4.38 8.21 9.68
N LYS A 77 5.16 7.30 10.25
CA LYS A 77 5.24 7.11 11.69
C LYS A 77 5.88 8.31 12.39
N ILE A 78 6.95 8.87 11.84
CA ILE A 78 7.56 10.10 12.36
C ILE A 78 6.55 11.25 12.38
N VAL A 79 5.78 11.42 11.29
CA VAL A 79 4.73 12.45 11.22
C VAL A 79 3.65 12.22 12.26
N PHE A 80 3.09 11.01 12.30
CA PHE A 80 2.01 10.68 13.24
C PHE A 80 2.43 10.85 14.70
N ASP A 81 3.59 10.31 15.08
CA ASP A 81 4.08 10.34 16.45
C ASP A 81 4.44 11.78 16.87
N SER A 82 5.13 12.53 16.01
CA SER A 82 5.54 13.92 16.31
C SER A 82 4.33 14.86 16.45
N LEU A 83 3.40 14.84 15.49
CA LEU A 83 2.21 15.70 15.54
C LEU A 83 1.26 15.32 16.68
N SER A 84 1.29 14.07 17.17
CA SER A 84 0.50 13.66 18.33
C SER A 84 1.00 14.25 19.66
N LEU A 85 2.22 14.78 19.69
CA LEU A 85 2.84 15.38 20.88
C LEU A 85 2.74 16.91 20.90
N LEU A 86 2.34 17.53 19.79
CA LEU A 86 2.20 18.98 19.69
C LEU A 86 0.94 19.47 20.40
N ASN A 87 1.06 20.63 21.04
CA ASN A 87 -0.09 21.42 21.49
C ASN A 87 -0.32 22.55 20.48
N PRO A 88 -1.43 22.54 19.72
CA PRO A 88 -1.69 23.58 18.75
C PRO A 88 -1.82 24.95 19.42
N GLU A 89 -1.20 25.97 18.83
CA GLU A 89 -1.29 27.35 19.33
C GLU A 89 -2.60 28.02 18.89
N ASN A 90 -3.19 27.54 17.79
CA ASN A 90 -4.40 28.11 17.21
C ASN A 90 -5.31 27.07 16.52
N PHE A 91 -6.47 27.55 16.05
CA PHE A 91 -7.50 26.71 15.44
C PHE A 91 -7.10 26.14 14.07
N GLU A 92 -6.39 26.90 13.24
CA GLU A 92 -5.95 26.40 11.94
C GLU A 92 -4.88 25.32 12.12
N GLU A 93 -3.93 25.54 13.03
CA GLU A 93 -2.93 24.54 13.39
C GLU A 93 -3.56 23.24 13.92
N THR A 94 -4.66 23.34 14.68
CA THR A 94 -5.40 22.17 15.15
C THR A 94 -5.93 21.33 13.97
N LYS A 95 -6.39 21.98 12.91
CA LYS A 95 -6.88 21.30 11.70
C LYS A 95 -5.75 20.69 10.88
N ASP A 96 -4.63 21.39 10.74
CA ASP A 96 -3.44 20.88 10.04
C ASP A 96 -2.92 19.62 10.73
N ILE A 97 -2.73 19.67 12.05
CA ILE A 97 -2.34 18.52 12.89
C ILE A 97 -3.33 17.37 12.70
N TYR A 98 -4.63 17.66 12.76
CA TYR A 98 -5.67 16.64 12.56
C TYR A 98 -5.55 15.96 11.19
N ALA A 99 -5.49 16.74 10.11
CA ALA A 99 -5.47 16.24 8.74
C ALA A 99 -4.20 15.42 8.45
N MET A 100 -3.02 15.93 8.79
CA MET A 100 -1.74 15.25 8.56
C MET A 100 -1.62 13.95 9.37
N ARG A 101 -2.13 13.92 10.60
CA ARG A 101 -2.21 12.68 11.40
C ARG A 101 -3.18 11.68 10.79
N ALA A 102 -4.31 12.14 10.28
CA ALA A 102 -5.30 11.27 9.65
C ALA A 102 -4.76 10.64 8.35
N ILE A 103 -4.10 11.43 7.50
CA ILE A 103 -3.41 10.97 6.28
C ILE A 103 -2.33 9.95 6.64
N SER A 104 -1.43 10.29 7.57
CA SER A 104 -0.33 9.41 7.99
C SER A 104 -0.85 8.09 8.53
N CYS A 105 -1.89 8.13 9.37
CA CYS A 105 -2.48 6.92 9.92
C CYS A 105 -3.15 6.05 8.84
N ALA A 106 -3.85 6.65 7.88
CA ALA A 106 -4.46 5.91 6.78
C ALA A 106 -3.39 5.26 5.87
N ASN A 107 -2.24 5.90 5.68
CA ASN A 107 -1.12 5.34 4.94
C ASN A 107 -0.40 4.22 5.70
N LEU A 108 -0.26 4.30 7.03
CA LEU A 108 0.27 3.20 7.84
C LEU A 108 -0.59 1.93 7.71
N GLU A 109 -1.91 2.07 7.71
CA GLU A 109 -2.81 0.92 7.48
C GLU A 109 -2.73 0.39 6.04
N LEU A 110 -2.60 1.28 5.05
CA LEU A 110 -2.36 0.88 3.66
C LEU A 110 -1.06 0.09 3.54
N ILE A 111 0.04 0.56 4.13
CA ILE A 111 1.34 -0.11 4.07
C ILE A 111 1.23 -1.54 4.61
N SER A 112 0.49 -1.76 5.70
CA SER A 112 0.26 -3.10 6.24
C SER A 112 -0.45 -4.02 5.23
N SER A 113 -1.39 -3.49 4.46
CA SER A 113 -2.03 -4.21 3.34
C SER A 113 -1.06 -4.50 2.20
N LEU A 114 -0.26 -3.51 1.81
CA LEU A 114 0.71 -3.62 0.73
C LEU A 114 1.86 -4.59 1.06
N MET A 115 2.25 -4.70 2.32
CA MET A 115 3.19 -5.72 2.79
C MET A 115 2.66 -7.13 2.54
N ASP A 116 1.39 -7.39 2.84
CA ASP A 116 0.77 -8.68 2.54
C ASP A 116 0.65 -8.90 1.04
N LEU A 117 0.35 -7.85 0.26
CA LEU A 117 0.34 -7.93 -1.21
C LEU A 117 1.73 -8.29 -1.76
N SER A 118 2.82 -7.83 -1.16
CA SER A 118 4.17 -8.25 -1.55
C SER A 118 4.40 -9.75 -1.37
N ASN A 119 3.79 -10.35 -0.33
CA ASN A 119 3.84 -11.80 -0.11
C ASN A 119 3.01 -12.54 -1.15
N VAL A 120 1.89 -11.98 -1.59
CA VAL A 120 1.10 -12.54 -2.71
C VAL A 120 1.97 -12.69 -3.95
N ILE A 121 2.75 -11.66 -4.30
CA ILE A 121 3.64 -11.68 -5.47
C ILE A 121 4.75 -12.71 -5.30
N GLU A 122 5.35 -12.81 -4.12
CA GLU A 122 6.39 -13.80 -3.85
C GLU A 122 5.88 -15.23 -4.03
N HIS A 123 4.73 -15.56 -3.43
CA HIS A 123 4.11 -16.87 -3.57
C HIS A 123 3.63 -17.14 -4.99
N TYR A 124 3.12 -16.14 -5.70
CA TYR A 124 2.76 -16.28 -7.11
C TYR A 124 3.99 -16.59 -7.99
N ASN A 125 5.11 -15.90 -7.77
CA ASN A 125 6.35 -16.17 -8.50
C ASN A 125 6.89 -17.58 -8.22
N ASN A 126 6.78 -18.05 -6.97
CA ASN A 126 7.14 -19.42 -6.61
C ASN A 126 6.20 -20.44 -7.26
N ALA A 127 4.89 -20.14 -7.30
CA ALA A 127 3.93 -20.98 -8.02
C ALA A 127 4.31 -21.07 -9.50
N ASP A 128 4.57 -19.96 -10.18
CA ASP A 128 4.99 -19.96 -11.59
C ASP A 128 6.25 -20.82 -11.83
N TYR A 129 7.23 -20.72 -10.93
CA TYR A 129 8.41 -21.59 -10.95
C TYR A 129 8.02 -23.08 -10.86
N TYR A 130 7.19 -23.47 -9.88
CA TYR A 130 6.75 -24.87 -9.74
C TYR A 130 5.86 -25.36 -10.90
N ALA A 131 5.10 -24.46 -11.53
CA ALA A 131 4.38 -24.77 -12.76
C ALA A 131 5.37 -25.10 -13.89
N SER A 132 6.46 -24.34 -14.02
CA SER A 132 7.51 -24.56 -15.03
C SER A 132 8.27 -25.88 -14.83
N THR A 133 8.41 -26.34 -13.59
CA THR A 133 9.07 -27.61 -13.24
C THR A 133 8.09 -28.78 -13.10
N TYR A 134 6.81 -28.56 -13.39
CA TYR A 134 5.72 -29.55 -13.30
C TYR A 134 5.49 -30.13 -11.89
N GLU A 135 5.84 -29.38 -10.84
CA GLU A 135 5.66 -29.74 -9.44
C GLU A 135 4.27 -29.32 -8.92
N LYS A 136 3.23 -30.02 -9.37
CA LYS A 136 1.82 -29.69 -9.09
C LYS A 136 1.51 -29.45 -7.60
N TYR A 137 2.02 -30.31 -6.71
CA TYR A 137 1.74 -30.18 -5.27
C TYR A 137 2.32 -28.87 -4.68
N ASN A 138 3.54 -28.51 -5.08
CA ASN A 138 4.19 -27.29 -4.62
C ASN A 138 3.49 -26.05 -5.23
N TRP A 139 3.13 -26.11 -6.52
CA TRP A 139 2.31 -25.08 -7.15
C TRP A 139 0.99 -24.83 -6.39
N GLU A 140 0.23 -25.88 -6.09
CA GLU A 140 -1.05 -25.75 -5.36
C GLU A 140 -0.86 -25.13 -3.97
N MET A 141 0.24 -25.46 -3.28
CA MET A 141 0.55 -24.93 -1.97
C MET A 141 0.90 -23.43 -2.02
N GLU A 142 1.69 -23.02 -3.01
CA GLU A 142 2.05 -21.62 -3.21
C GLU A 142 0.81 -20.78 -3.58
N ILE A 143 -0.05 -21.26 -4.49
CA ILE A 143 -1.29 -20.53 -4.84
C ILE A 143 -2.22 -20.39 -3.63
N LYS A 144 -2.38 -21.44 -2.79
CA LYS A 144 -3.17 -21.34 -1.55
C LYS A 144 -2.58 -20.33 -0.55
N THR A 145 -1.25 -20.26 -0.48
CA THR A 145 -0.57 -19.31 0.41
C THR A 145 -0.72 -17.88 -0.12
N ALA A 146 -0.60 -17.69 -1.45
CA ALA A 146 -0.87 -16.43 -2.11
C ALA A 146 -2.32 -15.95 -1.88
N ASP A 147 -3.31 -16.85 -1.97
CA ASP A 147 -4.72 -16.54 -1.71
C ASP A 147 -4.98 -16.12 -0.26
N SER A 148 -4.38 -16.84 0.70
CA SER A 148 -4.44 -16.46 2.13
C SER A 148 -3.83 -15.07 2.38
N ALA A 149 -2.66 -14.80 1.79
CA ALA A 149 -2.02 -13.48 1.87
C ALA A 149 -2.87 -12.39 1.23
N LEU A 150 -3.53 -12.68 0.09
CA LEU A 150 -4.41 -11.73 -0.60
C LEU A 150 -5.66 -11.42 0.22
N ALA A 151 -6.26 -12.43 0.86
CA ALA A 151 -7.37 -12.22 1.78
C ALA A 151 -6.97 -11.33 2.96
N SER A 152 -5.77 -11.55 3.53
CA SER A 152 -5.22 -10.68 4.58
C SER A 152 -4.99 -9.25 4.09
N ALA A 153 -4.36 -9.08 2.92
CA ALA A 153 -4.14 -7.78 2.29
C ALA A 153 -5.45 -7.00 2.10
N ARG A 154 -6.49 -7.66 1.59
CA ARG A 154 -7.82 -7.06 1.38
C ARG A 154 -8.47 -6.62 2.68
N ASN A 155 -8.40 -7.45 3.73
CA ASN A 155 -8.96 -7.10 5.04
C ASN A 155 -8.29 -5.85 5.62
N LYS A 156 -6.96 -5.75 5.52
CA LYS A 156 -6.21 -4.57 5.96
C LYS A 156 -6.52 -3.34 5.11
N LEU A 157 -6.67 -3.51 3.79
CA LEU A 157 -7.07 -2.41 2.90
C LEU A 157 -8.46 -1.87 3.24
N ASN A 158 -9.41 -2.76 3.58
CA ASN A 158 -10.75 -2.34 4.02
C ASN A 158 -10.69 -1.55 5.34
N SER A 159 -9.78 -1.88 6.25
CA SER A 159 -9.51 -1.07 7.45
C SER A 159 -9.02 0.32 7.06
N ALA A 160 -8.01 0.39 6.17
CA ALA A 160 -7.44 1.65 5.69
C ALA A 160 -8.50 2.53 5.00
N ILE A 161 -9.38 1.93 4.18
CA ILE A 161 -10.52 2.62 3.54
C ILE A 161 -11.51 3.13 4.58
N THR A 162 -11.82 2.32 5.61
CA THR A 162 -12.74 2.71 6.68
C THR A 162 -12.19 3.91 7.45
N ARG A 163 -10.90 3.88 7.79
CA ARG A 163 -10.17 4.98 8.44
C ARG A 163 -10.24 6.26 7.61
N LEU A 164 -9.90 6.15 6.32
CA LEU A 164 -9.88 7.28 5.39
C LEU A 164 -11.28 7.88 5.15
N ASN A 165 -12.32 7.04 5.10
CA ASN A 165 -13.70 7.49 5.02
C ASN A 165 -14.22 8.09 6.32
N GLY A 166 -13.64 7.73 7.46
CA GLY A 166 -13.95 8.28 8.77
C GLY A 166 -13.37 9.68 9.04
N ILE A 167 -12.55 10.22 8.13
CA ILE A 167 -12.02 11.58 8.26
C ILE A 167 -13.14 12.62 8.14
N ASN A 168 -13.24 13.48 9.15
CA ASN A 168 -14.17 14.60 9.18
C ASN A 168 -13.67 15.72 8.29
N MET A 169 -14.17 15.79 7.06
CA MET A 169 -13.74 16.78 6.06
C MET A 169 -13.97 18.24 6.49
N ASN A 170 -14.82 18.52 7.48
CA ASN A 170 -15.01 19.87 8.02
C ASN A 170 -13.84 20.34 8.90
N GLU A 171 -13.07 19.39 9.43
CA GLU A 171 -11.86 19.62 10.23
C GLU A 171 -10.60 19.57 9.37
N VAL A 172 -10.73 19.36 8.05
CA VAL A 172 -9.62 19.30 7.11
C VAL A 172 -9.46 20.66 6.41
N PRO A 173 -8.25 21.25 6.40
CA PRO A 173 -7.92 22.44 5.62
C PRO A 173 -8.26 22.26 4.13
N PHE A 174 -8.74 23.33 3.47
CA PHE A 174 -9.30 23.24 2.12
C PHE A 174 -8.31 22.71 1.08
N ASP A 175 -7.05 23.09 1.18
CA ASP A 175 -5.93 22.65 0.34
C ASP A 175 -5.60 21.15 0.50
N MET A 176 -5.80 20.56 1.68
CA MET A 176 -5.60 19.13 1.92
C MET A 176 -6.80 18.25 1.55
N GLN A 177 -8.00 18.83 1.35
CA GLN A 177 -9.20 18.03 1.02
C GLN A 177 -9.07 17.28 -0.31
N GLY A 178 -8.35 17.88 -1.26
CA GLY A 178 -8.07 17.27 -2.56
C GLY A 178 -7.21 16.01 -2.43
N GLU A 179 -6.20 16.05 -1.58
CA GLU A 179 -5.30 14.93 -1.29
C GLU A 179 -6.07 13.74 -0.70
N ILE A 180 -6.86 13.99 0.36
CA ILE A 180 -7.67 12.95 1.00
C ILE A 180 -8.68 12.34 0.02
N THR A 181 -9.27 13.16 -0.84
CA THR A 181 -10.17 12.67 -1.90
C THR A 181 -9.43 11.80 -2.92
N GLY A 182 -8.21 12.19 -3.31
CA GLY A 182 -7.33 11.41 -4.17
C GLY A 182 -6.99 10.05 -3.57
N MET A 183 -6.60 10.02 -2.29
CA MET A 183 -6.34 8.77 -1.55
C MET A 183 -7.57 7.85 -1.56
N LYS A 184 -8.79 8.40 -1.35
CA LYS A 184 -10.03 7.59 -1.34
C LYS A 184 -10.25 6.89 -2.68
N VAL A 185 -10.01 7.59 -3.78
CA VAL A 185 -10.09 7.03 -5.13
C VAL A 185 -9.03 5.95 -5.33
N GLN A 186 -7.79 6.20 -4.94
CA GLN A 186 -6.69 5.24 -5.07
C GLN A 186 -6.95 3.95 -4.28
N TYR A 187 -7.36 4.07 -3.01
CA TYR A 187 -7.60 2.90 -2.15
C TYR A 187 -8.79 2.08 -2.65
N SER A 188 -9.85 2.75 -3.13
CA SER A 188 -11.00 2.09 -3.76
C SER A 188 -10.59 1.36 -5.04
N GLY A 189 -9.72 1.98 -5.85
CA GLY A 189 -9.14 1.36 -7.03
C GLY A 189 -8.35 0.10 -6.70
N LEU A 190 -7.45 0.18 -5.71
CA LEU A 190 -6.67 -0.96 -5.23
C LEU A 190 -7.58 -2.09 -4.69
N ASN A 191 -8.64 -1.75 -3.98
CA ASN A 191 -9.58 -2.74 -3.44
C ASN A 191 -10.29 -3.51 -4.56
N ARG A 192 -10.69 -2.81 -5.63
CA ARG A 192 -11.23 -3.46 -6.83
C ARG A 192 -10.22 -4.39 -7.48
N LEU A 193 -8.96 -3.96 -7.59
CA LEU A 193 -7.88 -4.78 -8.18
C LEU A 193 -7.63 -6.05 -7.37
N MET A 194 -7.47 -5.94 -6.05
CA MET A 194 -7.31 -7.11 -5.18
C MET A 194 -8.54 -8.02 -5.20
N GLY A 195 -9.74 -7.44 -5.36
CA GLY A 195 -10.98 -8.20 -5.55
C GLY A 195 -10.95 -9.06 -6.81
N ASN A 196 -10.53 -8.50 -7.94
CA ASN A 196 -10.40 -9.23 -9.20
C ASN A 196 -9.35 -10.36 -9.09
N LEU A 197 -8.18 -10.07 -8.49
CA LEU A 197 -7.14 -11.07 -8.30
C LEU A 197 -7.61 -12.26 -7.45
N ALA A 198 -8.46 -12.00 -6.44
CA ALA A 198 -9.03 -13.08 -5.62
C ALA A 198 -10.00 -13.97 -6.42
N THR A 199 -10.76 -13.39 -7.35
CA THR A 199 -11.58 -14.17 -8.29
C THR A 199 -10.70 -15.05 -9.17
N GLU A 200 -9.59 -14.52 -9.70
CA GLU A 200 -8.65 -15.29 -10.53
C GLU A 200 -8.00 -16.45 -9.77
N PHE A 201 -7.61 -16.26 -8.51
CA PHE A 201 -7.08 -17.34 -7.67
C PHE A 201 -8.11 -18.41 -7.35
N SER A 202 -9.36 -18.01 -7.05
CA SER A 202 -10.45 -18.97 -6.84
C SER A 202 -10.68 -19.81 -8.09
N GLU A 203 -10.75 -19.18 -9.26
CA GLU A 203 -10.88 -19.89 -10.53
C GLU A 203 -9.68 -20.80 -10.83
N ALA A 204 -8.47 -20.43 -10.41
CA ALA A 204 -7.27 -21.23 -10.61
C ALA A 204 -7.29 -22.54 -9.79
N LEU A 205 -7.86 -22.51 -8.59
CA LEU A 205 -7.90 -23.62 -7.64
C LEU A 205 -9.05 -24.62 -7.86
N ASP A 206 -10.10 -24.22 -8.60
CA ASP A 206 -11.24 -25.07 -8.99
C ASP A 206 -10.94 -26.02 -10.18
#